data_AF-Q14BH5-F1
#
_entry.id   AF-Q14BH5-F1
#
_cell.length_a   1.000
_cell.length_b   1.000
_cell.length_c   1.000
_cell.angle_alpha   90.00
_cell.angle_beta   90.00
_cell.angle_gamma   90.00
#
_symmetry.space_group_name_H-M   'P 1'
#
loop_
_entity.id
_entity.type
_entity.pdbx_description
1 polymer ?
#
loop_
_entity_poly.entity_id
_entity_poly.type
_entity_poly.pdbx_seq_one_letter_code
_entity_poly.pdbx_strand_id
1 'polypeptide(L)'
;MAFSSPELQAKIEAKGLVPLHWADDDGNPTEQYPLNPNGSPGGIAGICSQDGRHLALMPHPERAVRLWQWAWRPSPFDVLPTSPWLQLFINARNWTQEDSC
;
A
#
# COMPACT_ATOMS: atom_id res chain seq x y z
N MET A 1 -10.12 5.63 8.08
CA MET A 1 -11.10 5.51 6.97
C MET A 1 -12.40 5.01 7.57
N ALA A 2 -13.56 5.52 7.16
CA ALA A 2 -14.85 5.01 7.61
C ALA A 2 -15.67 4.59 6.38
N PHE A 3 -16.07 3.32 6.31
CA PHE A 3 -16.96 2.84 5.26
C PHE A 3 -18.39 3.27 5.56
N SER A 4 -19.16 3.58 4.53
CA SER A 4 -20.57 3.93 4.67
C SER A 4 -21.43 2.79 5.19
N SER A 5 -20.97 1.54 5.03
CA SER A 5 -21.65 0.33 5.52
C SER A 5 -20.66 -0.84 5.66
N PRO A 6 -20.88 -1.77 6.61
CA PRO A 6 -20.09 -3.00 6.73
C PRO A 6 -20.17 -3.89 5.49
N GLU A 7 -21.31 -3.91 4.79
CA GLU A 7 -21.52 -4.71 3.59
C GLU A 7 -20.63 -4.23 2.43
N LEU A 8 -20.43 -2.91 2.32
CA LEU A 8 -19.51 -2.35 1.34
C LEU A 8 -18.07 -2.77 1.61
N GLN A 9 -17.64 -2.72 2.88
CA GLN A 9 -16.30 -3.17 3.27
C GLN A 9 -16.10 -4.64 2.91
N ALA A 10 -17.00 -5.52 3.38
CA ALA A 10 -16.92 -6.96 3.08
C ALA A 10 -16.92 -7.23 1.57
N LYS A 11 -17.69 -6.46 0.78
CA LYS A 11 -17.73 -6.58 -0.67
C LYS A 11 -16.43 -6.21 -1.37
N ILE A 12 -15.74 -5.15 -0.93
CA ILE A 12 -14.46 -4.77 -1.55
C ILE A 12 -13.32 -5.72 -1.15
N GLU A 13 -13.34 -6.22 0.09
CA GLU A 13 -12.39 -7.22 0.58
C GLU A 13 -12.57 -8.54 -0.16
N ALA A 14 -13.80 -9.05 -0.28
CA ALA A 14 -14.10 -10.29 -1.00
C ALA A 14 -13.75 -10.21 -2.49
N LYS A 15 -13.72 -9.00 -3.06
CA LYS A 15 -13.30 -8.76 -4.45
C LYS A 15 -11.79 -8.55 -4.62
N GLY A 16 -11.01 -8.59 -3.54
CA GLY A 16 -9.57 -8.35 -3.58
C GLY A 16 -9.19 -6.92 -3.97
N LEU A 17 -10.07 -5.94 -3.72
CA LEU A 17 -9.85 -4.53 -4.09
C LEU A 17 -9.07 -3.74 -3.04
N VAL A 18 -8.48 -4.44 -2.06
CA VAL A 18 -7.79 -3.88 -0.89
C VAL A 18 -6.34 -4.39 -0.91
N PRO A 19 -5.44 -3.76 -1.67
CA PRO A 19 -4.08 -4.26 -1.85
C PRO A 19 -3.10 -3.87 -0.73
N LEU A 20 -3.47 -2.93 0.16
CA LEU A 20 -2.59 -2.44 1.22
C LEU A 20 -3.29 -2.43 2.58
N HIS A 21 -2.61 -2.97 3.58
CA HIS A 21 -3.02 -2.95 4.98
C HIS A 21 -1.89 -2.39 5.86
N TRP A 22 -2.25 -1.66 6.92
CA TRP A 22 -1.42 -1.47 8.10
C TRP A 22 -1.26 -2.81 8.80
N ALA A 23 -0.03 -3.14 9.20
CA ALA A 23 0.30 -4.41 9.79
C ALA A 23 0.95 -4.22 11.16
N ASP A 24 0.80 -5.23 12.03
CA ASP A 24 1.58 -5.36 13.25
C ASP A 24 3.00 -5.89 12.98
N ASP A 25 3.79 -6.06 14.05
CA ASP A 25 5.17 -6.51 13.96
C ASP A 25 5.30 -7.96 13.44
N ASP A 26 4.23 -8.76 13.53
CA ASP A 26 4.15 -10.12 12.97
C ASP A 26 3.69 -10.11 11.50
N GLY A 27 3.34 -8.95 10.95
CA GLY A 27 2.88 -8.77 9.57
C GLY A 27 1.39 -9.01 9.35
N ASN A 28 0.59 -9.14 10.42
CA ASN A 28 -0.86 -9.31 10.32
C ASN A 28 -1.56 -7.95 10.23
N PRO A 29 -2.65 -7.82 9.46
CA PRO A 29 -3.46 -6.59 9.43
C PRO A 29 -3.92 -6.19 10.84
N THR A 30 -3.79 -4.91 11.18
CA THR A 30 -4.10 -4.41 12.53
C THR A 30 -4.91 -3.13 12.54
N GLU A 31 -5.71 -2.95 13.59
CA GLU A 31 -6.45 -1.73 13.92
C GLU A 31 -5.84 -0.99 15.13
N GLN A 32 -4.77 -1.56 15.72
CA GLN A 32 -4.18 -1.04 16.94
C GLN A 32 -3.31 0.20 16.68
N TYR A 33 -3.57 1.28 17.40
CA TYR A 33 -2.70 2.46 17.39
C TYR A 33 -1.40 2.19 18.18
N PRO A 34 -0.21 2.63 17.72
CA PRO A 34 0.06 3.46 16.53
C PRO A 34 0.32 2.69 15.23
N LEU A 35 0.33 1.36 15.25
CA LEU A 35 0.63 0.50 14.08
C LEU A 35 -0.34 0.75 12.93
N ASN A 36 -1.61 0.97 13.26
CA ASN A 36 -2.60 1.63 12.41
C ASN A 36 -2.78 3.07 12.88
N PRO A 37 -2.25 4.07 12.14
CA PRO A 37 -2.21 5.45 12.61
C PRO A 37 -3.57 6.17 12.53
N ASN A 38 -4.57 5.59 11.86
CA ASN A 38 -5.83 6.27 11.56
C ASN A 38 -7.08 5.43 11.86
N GLY A 39 -6.92 4.27 12.52
CA GLY A 39 -8.00 3.38 12.93
C GLY A 39 -8.83 2.85 11.77
N SER A 40 -8.27 2.71 10.56
CA SER A 40 -9.04 2.17 9.43
C SER A 40 -9.40 0.69 9.68
N PRO A 41 -10.68 0.29 9.52
CA PRO A 41 -11.12 -1.08 9.71
C PRO A 41 -10.33 -2.08 8.85
N GLY A 42 -10.05 -3.26 9.37
CA GLY A 42 -9.25 -4.30 8.73
C GLY A 42 -7.80 -3.86 8.44
N GLY A 43 -7.33 -2.75 9.02
CA GLY A 43 -6.05 -2.16 8.67
C GLY A 43 -6.01 -1.50 7.30
N ILE A 44 -7.13 -1.28 6.62
CA ILE A 44 -7.13 -0.86 5.20
C ILE A 44 -6.38 0.47 4.99
N ALA A 45 -5.34 0.43 4.17
CA ALA A 45 -4.46 1.56 3.86
C ALA A 45 -4.52 2.02 2.40
N GLY A 46 -5.07 1.19 1.50
CA GLY A 46 -5.28 1.53 0.09
C GLY A 46 -6.32 0.65 -0.59
N ILE A 47 -6.92 1.17 -1.66
CA ILE A 47 -7.95 0.53 -2.48
C ILE A 47 -7.64 0.65 -3.96
N CYS A 48 -8.04 -0.35 -4.74
CA CYS A 48 -7.82 -0.40 -6.19
C CYS A 48 -9.15 -0.48 -6.96
N SER A 49 -9.20 0.10 -8.16
CA SER A 49 -10.31 -0.12 -9.09
C SER A 49 -10.36 -1.58 -9.55
N GLN A 50 -11.54 -2.04 -9.98
CA GLN A 50 -11.74 -3.43 -10.43
C GLN A 50 -10.87 -3.82 -11.63
N ASP A 51 -10.49 -2.84 -12.45
CA ASP A 51 -9.62 -3.00 -13.61
C ASP A 51 -8.13 -2.74 -13.30
N GLY A 52 -7.77 -2.46 -12.05
CA GLY A 52 -6.39 -2.25 -11.62
C GLY A 52 -5.78 -0.89 -11.99
N ARG A 53 -6.47 -0.04 -12.76
CA ARG A 53 -5.90 1.20 -13.32
C ARG A 53 -5.81 2.37 -12.32
N HIS A 54 -6.57 2.31 -11.23
CA HIS A 54 -6.59 3.37 -10.22
C HIS A 54 -6.29 2.77 -8.85
N LEU A 55 -5.16 3.17 -8.27
CA LEU A 55 -4.78 2.84 -6.90
C LEU A 55 -4.83 4.12 -6.06
N ALA A 56 -5.68 4.14 -5.03
CA ALA A 56 -5.74 5.20 -4.04
C ALA A 56 -5.20 4.66 -2.71
N LEU A 57 -4.26 5.38 -2.10
CA LEU A 57 -3.58 4.94 -0.88
C LEU A 57 -3.30 6.12 0.05
N MET A 58 -3.28 5.85 1.35
CA MET A 58 -2.92 6.80 2.40
C MET A 58 -1.41 6.92 2.69
N PRO A 59 -0.58 5.86 2.64
CA PRO A 59 0.87 6.04 2.83
C PRO A 59 1.47 6.91 1.73
N HIS A 60 2.69 7.42 1.93
CA HIS A 60 3.39 8.28 0.97
C HIS A 60 4.59 7.57 0.33
N PRO A 61 4.38 6.62 -0.62
CA PRO A 61 5.47 5.89 -1.27
C PRO A 61 6.43 6.81 -2.02
N GLU A 62 5.96 7.96 -2.52
CA GLU A 62 6.77 8.97 -3.21
C GLU A 62 7.81 9.61 -2.29
N ARG A 63 7.55 9.65 -0.98
CA ARG A 63 8.50 10.14 0.04
C ARG A 63 9.48 9.06 0.49
N ALA A 64 9.39 7.84 -0.04
CA ALA A 64 10.12 6.69 0.44
C ALA A 64 10.78 5.88 -0.70
N VAL A 65 11.01 6.47 -1.87
CA VAL A 65 11.61 5.81 -3.04
C VAL A 65 13.13 5.58 -2.93
N ARG A 66 13.83 6.33 -2.07
CA ARG A 66 15.26 6.16 -1.77
C ARG A 66 15.48 5.70 -0.34
N LEU A 67 16.51 4.89 -0.12
CA LEU A 67 16.79 4.34 1.21
C LEU A 67 17.16 5.38 2.27
N TRP A 68 17.72 6.53 1.88
CA TRP A 68 18.05 7.61 2.82
C TRP A 68 16.82 8.38 3.32
N GLN A 69 15.67 8.22 2.65
CA GLN A 69 14.42 8.86 3.07
C GLN A 69 13.72 8.09 4.21
N TRP A 70 14.15 6.85 4.48
CA TRP A 70 13.55 6.02 5.52
C TRP A 70 14.11 6.42 6.88
N ALA A 71 13.24 6.78 7.82
CA ALA A 71 13.65 7.12 9.18
C ALA A 71 14.30 5.94 9.92
N TRP A 72 13.89 4.72 9.58
CA TRP A 72 14.46 3.48 10.08
C TRP A 72 14.45 2.42 8.96
N ARG A 73 15.46 1.55 8.94
CA ARG A 73 15.52 0.38 8.07
C ARG A 73 16.30 -0.74 8.76
N PRO A 74 15.89 -2.01 8.61
CA PRO A 74 16.67 -3.12 9.17
C PRO A 74 17.85 -3.47 8.25
N SER A 75 18.92 -4.04 8.84
CA SER A 75 20.19 -4.30 8.15
C SER A 75 20.08 -5.09 6.82
N PRO A 76 19.16 -6.07 6.65
CA PRO A 76 18.96 -6.74 5.37
C PRO A 76 18.64 -5.80 4.19
N PHE A 77 18.17 -4.58 4.43
CA PHE A 77 17.88 -3.59 3.38
C PHE A 77 19.09 -2.73 3.00
N ASP A 78 20.23 -2.84 3.70
CA ASP A 78 21.43 -2.04 3.42
C ASP A 78 22.09 -2.36 2.07
N VAL A 79 21.85 -3.57 1.56
CA VAL A 79 22.37 -4.03 0.26
C VAL A 79 21.48 -3.63 -0.92
N LEU A 80 20.27 -3.12 -0.66
CA LEU A 80 19.38 -2.73 -1.74
C LEU A 80 19.89 -1.46 -2.43
N PRO A 81 19.83 -1.35 -3.77
CA PRO A 81 20.19 -0.13 -4.47
C PRO A 81 19.13 0.97 -4.30
N THR A 82 17.90 0.59 -3.97
CA THR A 82 16.75 1.50 -3.86
C THR A 82 15.67 0.87 -2.98
N SER A 83 14.71 1.69 -2.53
CA SER A 83 13.57 1.20 -1.76
C SER A 83 12.59 0.40 -2.64
N PRO A 84 11.95 -0.65 -2.10
CA PRO A 84 10.87 -1.38 -2.76
C PRO A 84 9.72 -0.48 -3.25
N TRP A 85 9.46 0.65 -2.58
CA TRP A 85 8.40 1.59 -2.99
C TRP A 85 8.61 2.17 -4.39
N LEU A 86 9.86 2.18 -4.90
CA LEU A 86 10.12 2.62 -6.27
C LEU A 86 9.43 1.72 -7.31
N GLN A 87 9.19 0.44 -7.00
CA GLN A 87 8.60 -0.51 -7.93
C GLN A 87 7.19 -0.09 -8.38
N LEU A 88 6.42 0.58 -7.52
CA LEU A 88 5.09 1.11 -7.86
C LEU A 88 5.16 2.06 -9.07
N PHE A 89 6.16 2.94 -9.09
CA PHE A 89 6.37 3.92 -10.16
C PHE A 89 6.97 3.30 -11.41
N ILE A 90 7.84 2.29 -11.26
CA ILE A 90 8.37 1.50 -12.39
C ILE A 90 7.22 0.76 -13.10
N ASN A 91 6.33 0.12 -12.34
CA ASN A 91 5.17 -0.58 -12.89
C ASN A 91 4.27 0.37 -13.68
N ALA A 92 3.98 1.56 -13.13
CA ALA A 92 3.19 2.57 -13.83
C ALA A 92 3.84 3.02 -15.15
N ARG A 93 5.17 3.27 -15.14
CA ARG A 93 5.91 3.61 -16.36
C ARG A 93 5.86 2.49 -17.38
N ASN A 94 6.11 1.24 -16.96
CA ASN A 94 6.12 0.10 -17.87
C ASN A 94 4.76 -0.11 -18.51
N TRP A 95 3.67 0.03 -17.74
CA TRP A 95 2.32 -0.04 -18.28
C TRP A 95 2.07 0.96 -19.41
N THR A 96 2.52 2.22 -19.27
CA THR A 96 2.39 3.20 -20.37
C THR A 96 3.19 2.86 -21.63
N GLN A 97 4.22 2.01 -21.51
CA GLN A 97 5.05 1.57 -22.64
C GLN A 97 4.49 0.32 -23.32
N GLU A 98 3.78 -0.53 -22.58
CA GLU A 98 3.17 -1.76 -23.09
C GLU A 98 1.98 -1.48 -24.01
N ASP A 99 1.16 -0.47 -23.69
CA ASP A 99 0.01 -0.05 -24.51
C ASP A 99 0.40 0.93 -25.66
N SER A 100 1.70 1.13 -25.89
CA SER A 100 2.27 1.91 -27.00
C SER A 100 2.67 1.01 -28.18
N CYS A 101 1.77 0.16 -28.68
CA CYS A 101 1.84 -0.52 -29.99
C CYS A 101 0.45 -0.98 -30.44
#